data_AF-A0A9W6LER7-F1
#
_entry.id   AF-A0A9W6LER7-F1
#
_cell.length_a   1.000
_cell.length_b   1.000
_cell.length_c   1.000
_cell.angle_alpha   90.00
_cell.angle_beta   90.00
_cell.angle_gamma   90.00
#
_symmetry.space_group_name_H-M   'P 1'
#
loop_
_entity.id
_entity.type
_entity.pdbx_description
1 polymer ?
#
loop_
_entity_poly.entity_id
_entity_poly.type
_entity_poly.pdbx_seq_one_letter_code
_entity_poly.pdbx_strand_id
1 'polypeptide(L)'
;MTSIETAEDLLAFVGGPSILGVAVVLTWVIRTLKDRNRDAWKGWLVLGAGVLLLIWLALFVILAMPTVLASWTARGNVQPTLVLLSATWLIALGLMVVAILRAKIVAQYLVDSYPPEADPWLVRRFRSWLAD
;
A
#
# COMPACT_ATOMS: atom_id res chain seq x y z
N MET A 1 -15.93 -21.96 13.20
CA MET A 1 -14.76 -21.19 12.72
C MET A 1 -14.21 -20.42 13.89
N THR A 2 -13.03 -20.78 14.37
CA THR A 2 -12.44 -20.20 15.58
C THR A 2 -11.61 -18.95 15.23
N SER A 3 -11.41 -18.04 16.18
CA SER A 3 -10.63 -16.80 15.96
C SER A 3 -9.18 -17.04 15.52
N ILE A 4 -8.67 -18.25 15.75
CA ILE A 4 -7.31 -18.69 15.41
C ILE A 4 -7.22 -19.03 13.93
N GLU A 5 -8.17 -19.82 13.40
CA GLU A 5 -8.24 -20.16 11.97
C GLU A 5 -8.30 -18.89 11.11
N THR A 6 -9.11 -17.90 11.53
CA THR A 6 -9.19 -16.61 10.86
C THR A 6 -7.87 -15.82 10.92
N ALA A 7 -7.13 -15.89 12.03
CA ALA A 7 -5.85 -15.22 12.16
C ALA A 7 -4.77 -15.87 11.28
N GLU A 8 -4.76 -17.20 11.18
CA GLU A 8 -3.85 -17.94 10.32
C GLU A 8 -4.14 -17.69 8.84
N ASP A 9 -5.41 -17.67 8.43
CA ASP A 9 -5.82 -17.33 7.06
C ASP A 9 -5.41 -15.89 6.68
N LEU A 10 -5.60 -14.93 7.59
CA LEU A 10 -5.18 -13.54 7.38
C LEU A 10 -3.65 -13.40 7.33
N LEU A 11 -2.92 -14.15 8.15
CA LEU A 11 -1.46 -14.19 8.11
C LEU A 11 -0.95 -14.89 6.85
N ALA A 12 -1.63 -15.91 6.33
CA ALA A 12 -1.28 -16.56 5.08
C ALA A 12 -1.56 -15.65 3.87
N PHE A 13 -2.68 -14.91 3.91
CA PHE A 13 -3.03 -13.89 2.92
C PHE A 13 -1.93 -12.81 2.79
N VAL A 14 -1.38 -12.36 3.92
CA VAL A 14 -0.29 -11.37 3.96
C VAL A 14 1.07 -11.99 3.73
N GLY A 15 1.38 -13.10 4.38
CA GLY A 15 2.71 -13.72 4.52
C GLY A 15 3.18 -14.58 3.35
N GLY A 16 2.28 -14.97 2.46
CA GLY A 16 2.56 -15.91 1.37
C GLY A 16 3.29 -15.29 0.16
N PRO A 17 3.07 -15.84 -1.06
CA PRO A 17 3.65 -15.34 -2.32
C PRO A 17 3.46 -13.83 -2.55
N SER A 18 2.45 -13.26 -1.91
CA SER A 18 2.11 -11.85 -1.83
C SER A 18 3.30 -10.97 -1.41
N ILE A 19 4.09 -11.35 -0.40
CA ILE A 19 5.22 -10.52 0.09
C ILE A 19 6.31 -10.42 -0.97
N LEU A 20 6.68 -11.55 -1.58
CA LEU A 20 7.71 -11.57 -2.63
C LEU A 20 7.25 -10.78 -3.85
N GLY A 21 5.98 -10.94 -4.25
CA GLY A 21 5.37 -10.15 -5.31
C GLY A 21 5.40 -8.64 -5.01
N VAL A 22 5.00 -8.24 -3.81
CA VAL A 22 5.03 -6.83 -3.36
C VAL A 22 6.47 -6.30 -3.34
N ALA A 23 7.45 -7.06 -2.84
CA ALA A 23 8.84 -6.64 -2.80
C ALA A 23 9.45 -6.41 -4.19
N VAL A 24 9.12 -7.28 -5.16
CA VAL A 24 9.53 -7.12 -6.56
C VAL A 24 8.90 -5.88 -7.17
N VAL A 25 7.59 -5.68 -6.98
CA VAL A 25 6.88 -4.49 -7.46
C VAL A 25 7.45 -3.22 -6.82
N LEU A 26 7.72 -3.22 -5.52
CA LEU A 26 8.29 -2.08 -4.82
C LEU A 26 9.69 -1.73 -5.35
N THR A 27 10.52 -2.74 -5.58
CA THR A 27 11.87 -2.57 -6.13
C THR A 27 11.81 -1.99 -7.55
N TRP A 28 10.88 -2.49 -8.37
CA TRP A 28 10.61 -1.95 -9.70
C TRP A 28 10.15 -0.49 -9.64
N VAL A 29 9.17 -0.17 -8.79
CA VAL A 29 8.68 1.20 -8.56
C VAL A 29 9.81 2.14 -8.16
N ILE A 30 10.65 1.76 -7.20
CA ILE A 30 11.77 2.59 -6.74
C ILE A 30 12.78 2.84 -7.87
N ARG A 31 13.08 1.81 -8.68
CA ARG A 31 13.97 1.96 -9.85
C ARG A 31 13.37 2.90 -10.88
N THR A 32 12.09 2.76 -11.19
CA THR A 32 11.36 3.62 -12.13
C THR A 32 11.34 5.08 -11.68
N LEU A 33 11.08 5.33 -10.39
CA LEU A 33 11.06 6.69 -9.83
C LEU A 33 12.45 7.34 -9.81
N LYS A 34 13.54 6.55 -9.82
CA LYS A 34 14.92 7.03 -9.90
C LYS A 34 15.45 7.16 -11.32
N ASP A 35 14.71 6.67 -12.32
CA ASP A 35 15.11 6.73 -13.72
C ASP A 35 15.11 8.19 -14.21
N ARG A 36 16.20 8.59 -14.89
CA ARG A 36 16.33 9.93 -15.47
C ARG A 36 15.48 10.08 -16.74
N ASN A 37 15.23 8.98 -17.45
CA ASN A 37 14.36 8.99 -18.62
C ASN A 37 12.91 8.73 -18.17
N ARG A 38 12.16 9.81 -17.93
CA ARG A 38 10.81 9.72 -17.39
C ARG A 38 9.82 9.33 -18.48
N ASP A 39 9.18 8.18 -18.31
CA ASP A 39 8.14 7.69 -19.21
C ASP A 39 6.76 7.79 -18.55
N ALA A 40 5.82 8.48 -19.21
CA ALA A 40 4.44 8.62 -18.74
C ALA A 40 3.75 7.26 -18.50
N TRP A 41 3.97 6.29 -19.38
CA TRP A 41 3.41 4.94 -19.24
C TRP A 41 3.89 4.24 -17.96
N LYS A 42 5.19 4.33 -17.65
CA LYS A 42 5.75 3.77 -16.41
C LYS A 42 5.18 4.49 -15.19
N GLY A 43 4.99 5.81 -15.26
CA GLY A 43 4.33 6.59 -14.21
C GLY A 43 2.91 6.09 -13.91
N TRP A 44 2.10 5.83 -14.93
CA TRP A 44 0.75 5.27 -14.76
C TRP A 44 0.75 3.88 -14.15
N LEU A 45 1.69 3.02 -14.55
CA LEU A 45 1.87 1.71 -13.95
C LEU A 45 2.28 1.81 -12.48
N VAL A 46 3.18 2.72 -12.12
CA VAL A 46 3.58 2.97 -10.72
C VAL A 46 2.38 3.46 -9.90
N LEU A 47 1.58 4.36 -10.46
CA LEU A 47 0.36 4.86 -9.80
C LEU A 47 -0.67 3.73 -9.61
N GLY A 48 -0.92 2.95 -10.66
CA GLY A 48 -1.82 1.80 -10.60
C GLY A 48 -1.38 0.75 -9.59
N ALA A 49 -0.08 0.42 -9.56
CA ALA A 49 0.49 -0.50 -8.57
C ALA A 49 0.36 0.06 -7.14
N GLY A 50 0.57 1.37 -6.95
CA GLY A 50 0.38 2.03 -5.66
C GLY A 50 -1.08 1.99 -5.18
N VAL A 51 -2.03 2.27 -6.07
CA VAL A 51 -3.47 2.18 -5.75
C VAL A 51 -3.87 0.75 -5.41
N LEU A 52 -3.42 -0.24 -6.19
CA LEU A 52 -3.71 -1.64 -5.93
C LEU A 52 -3.14 -2.10 -4.58
N LEU A 53 -1.91 -1.68 -4.26
CA LEU A 53 -1.28 -1.96 -2.96
C LEU A 53 -2.07 -1.33 -1.81
N LEU A 54 -2.52 -0.07 -1.96
CA LEU A 54 -3.35 0.60 -0.96
C LEU A 54 -4.68 -0.10 -0.75
N ILE A 55 -5.35 -0.54 -1.81
CA ILE A 55 -6.60 -1.31 -1.72
C ILE A 55 -6.35 -2.62 -0.97
N TRP A 56 -5.28 -3.33 -1.33
CA TRP A 56 -4.93 -4.60 -0.69
C TRP A 56 -4.63 -4.43 0.82
N LEU A 57 -3.84 -3.42 1.19
CA LEU A 57 -3.57 -3.08 2.59
C LEU A 57 -4.83 -2.66 3.34
N ALA A 58 -5.69 -1.85 2.72
CA ALA A 58 -6.95 -1.42 3.32
C ALA A 58 -7.89 -2.61 3.59
N LEU A 59 -8.01 -3.53 2.63
CA LEU A 59 -8.80 -4.75 2.80
C LEU A 59 -8.26 -5.59 3.96
N PHE A 60 -6.93 -5.79 4.02
CA PHE A 60 -6.32 -6.50 5.15
C PHE A 60 -6.61 -5.82 6.49
N VAL A 61 -6.42 -4.50 6.57
CA VAL A 61 -6.68 -3.72 7.79
C VAL A 61 -8.14 -3.85 8.24
N ILE A 62 -9.09 -3.73 7.31
CA ILE A 62 -10.53 -3.83 7.60
C ILE A 62 -10.90 -5.24 8.06
N LEU A 63 -10.41 -6.27 7.36
CA LEU A 63 -10.72 -7.67 7.67
C LEU A 63 -10.08 -8.13 8.99
N ALA A 64 -8.87 -7.65 9.29
CA ALA A 64 -8.15 -8.01 10.51
C ALA A 64 -8.58 -7.17 11.74
N MET A 65 -9.17 -5.99 11.55
CA MET A 65 -9.63 -5.09 12.62
C MET A 65 -10.49 -5.79 13.70
N PRO A 66 -11.56 -6.54 13.38
CA PRO A 66 -12.38 -7.18 14.41
C PRO A 66 -11.59 -8.18 15.24
N THR A 67 -10.72 -8.97 14.60
CA THR A 67 -9.87 -9.97 15.26
C THR A 67 -8.81 -9.34 16.16
N VAL A 68 -8.18 -8.25 15.71
CA VAL A 68 -7.19 -7.48 16.49
C VAL A 68 -7.86 -6.84 17.71
N LEU A 69 -9.01 -6.18 17.55
CA LEU A 69 -9.73 -5.56 18.67
C LEU A 69 -10.23 -6.60 19.69
N ALA A 70 -10.72 -7.75 19.22
CA ALA A 70 -11.10 -8.85 20.10
C ALA A 70 -9.88 -9.37 20.90
N SER A 71 -8.69 -9.42 20.28
CA SER A 71 -7.47 -9.85 20.97
C SER A 71 -7.01 -8.88 22.05
N TRP A 72 -7.20 -7.56 21.86
CA TRP A 72 -6.78 -6.54 22.83
C TRP A 72 -7.73 -6.43 24.03
N THR A 73 -8.99 -6.81 23.84
CA THR A 73 -10.01 -6.77 24.90
C THR A 73 -10.14 -8.08 25.67
N ALA A 74 -9.52 -9.16 25.18
CA ALA A 74 -9.50 -10.45 25.84
C ALA A 74 -8.67 -10.39 27.15
N ARG A 75 -9.32 -10.73 28.28
CA ARG A 75 -8.64 -10.92 29.57
C ARG A 75 -8.12 -12.37 29.65
N GLY A 76 -6.85 -12.59 29.30
CA GLY A 76 -6.23 -13.93 29.35
C GLY A 76 -4.88 -13.98 28.64
N ASN A 77 -4.27 -15.17 28.58
CA ASN A 77 -3.04 -15.37 27.83
C ASN A 77 -3.27 -15.11 26.33
N VAL A 78 -2.65 -14.06 25.81
CA VAL A 78 -2.71 -13.71 24.39
C VAL A 78 -1.82 -14.69 23.62
N GLN A 79 -2.40 -15.36 22.63
CA GLN A 79 -1.66 -16.31 21.79
C GLN A 79 -0.65 -15.56 20.89
N PRO A 80 0.55 -16.12 20.64
CA PRO A 80 1.59 -15.47 19.82
C PRO A 80 1.11 -15.04 18.43
N THR A 81 0.21 -15.83 17.83
CA THR A 81 -0.37 -15.57 16.50
C THR A 81 -1.17 -14.26 16.47
N LEU A 82 -1.89 -13.93 17.56
CA LEU A 82 -2.64 -12.68 17.68
C LEU A 82 -1.74 -11.47 17.90
N VAL A 83 -0.61 -11.65 18.59
CA VAL A 83 0.43 -10.62 18.73
C VAL A 83 1.05 -10.32 17.36
N LEU A 84 1.38 -11.36 16.59
CA LEU A 84 1.92 -11.22 15.24
C LEU A 84 0.91 -10.54 14.31
N LEU A 85 -0.36 -10.93 14.35
CA LEU A 85 -1.43 -10.30 13.58
C LEU A 85 -1.56 -8.81 13.94
N SER A 86 -1.53 -8.46 15.23
CA SER A 86 -1.59 -7.08 15.70
C SER A 86 -0.39 -6.25 15.22
N ALA A 87 0.82 -6.81 15.30
CA ALA A 87 2.03 -6.15 14.81
C ALA A 87 1.96 -5.92 13.28
N THR A 88 1.57 -6.94 12.51
CA THR A 88 1.39 -6.84 11.06
C THR A 88 0.31 -5.82 10.70
N TRP A 89 -0.78 -5.74 11.47
CA TRP A 89 -1.84 -4.76 11.29
C TRP A 89 -1.35 -3.32 11.50
N LEU A 90 -0.57 -3.07 12.56
CA LEU A 90 0.05 -1.77 12.80
C LEU A 90 1.06 -1.40 11.69
N ILE A 91 1.86 -2.36 11.23
CA ILE A 91 2.78 -2.15 10.11
C ILE A 91 2.00 -1.80 8.83
N ALA A 92 0.91 -2.50 8.53
CA ALA A 92 0.07 -2.23 7.37
C ALA A 92 -0.51 -0.80 7.40
N LEU A 93 -0.99 -0.35 8.56
CA LEU A 93 -1.43 1.03 8.76
C LEU A 93 -0.30 2.05 8.52
N GLY A 94 0.88 1.79 9.09
CA GLY A 94 2.05 2.64 8.88
C GLY A 94 2.43 2.73 7.39
N LEU A 95 2.41 1.61 6.68
CA LEU A 95 2.67 1.56 5.24
C LEU A 95 1.62 2.31 4.43
N MET A 96 0.34 2.23 4.78
CA MET A 96 -0.71 3.02 4.14
C MET A 96 -0.45 4.52 4.29
N VAL A 97 -0.11 4.98 5.51
CA VAL A 97 0.22 6.39 5.75
C VAL A 97 1.43 6.82 4.92
N VAL A 98 2.51 6.03 4.93
CA VAL A 98 3.71 6.33 4.13
C VAL A 98 3.39 6.36 2.63
N ALA A 99 2.58 5.43 2.13
CA ALA A 99 2.18 5.38 0.73
C ALA A 99 1.36 6.63 0.33
N ILE A 100 0.43 7.08 1.18
CA ILE A 100 -0.33 8.31 0.97
C ILE A 100 0.59 9.54 0.98
N LEU A 101 1.53 9.63 1.93
CA LEU A 101 2.50 10.73 1.99
C LEU A 101 3.41 10.76 0.75
N ARG A 102 3.77 9.59 0.23
CA ARG A 102 4.58 9.44 -0.99
C ARG A 102 3.78 9.61 -2.28
N ALA A 103 2.45 9.69 -2.22
CA ALA A 103 1.60 9.91 -3.39
C ALA A 103 1.93 11.24 -4.09
N LYS A 104 2.33 12.28 -3.36
CA LYS A 104 2.81 13.55 -3.96
C LYS A 104 4.04 13.34 -4.87
N ILE A 105 4.97 12.46 -4.50
CA ILE A 105 6.16 12.18 -5.31
C ILE A 105 5.79 11.45 -6.60
N VAL A 106 4.88 10.48 -6.52
CA VAL A 106 4.40 9.75 -7.70
C VAL A 106 3.62 10.69 -8.63
N ALA A 107 2.78 11.56 -8.08
CA ALA A 107 2.07 12.57 -8.86
C ALA A 107 3.05 13.54 -9.54
N GLN A 108 4.10 13.97 -8.85
CA GLN A 108 5.14 14.84 -9.42
C GLN A 108 5.92 14.15 -10.53
N TYR A 109 6.28 12.87 -10.35
CA TYR A 109 6.89 12.06 -11.42
C TYR A 109 5.99 12.03 -12.65
N LEU A 110 4.68 11.82 -12.46
CA LEU A 110 3.71 11.74 -13.55
C LEU A 110 3.58 13.08 -14.28
N VAL A 111 3.47 14.20 -13.56
CA VAL A 111 3.39 15.55 -14.15
C VAL A 111 4.64 15.88 -14.95
N ASP A 112 5.82 15.59 -14.42
CA ASP A 112 7.10 15.86 -15.09
C ASP A 112 7.36 14.94 -16.30
N SER A 113 6.61 13.84 -16.43
CA SER A 113 6.71 12.91 -17.56
C SER A 113 5.91 13.37 -18.78
N TYR A 114 4.99 14.34 -18.62
CA TYR A 114 4.17 14.85 -19.72
C TYR A 114 4.77 16.16 -20.27
N PRO A 115 4.87 16.31 -21.61
CA PRO A 115 5.25 17.59 -22.20
C PRO A 115 4.21 18.67 -21.83
N PRO A 116 4.60 19.94 -21.72
CA PRO A 116 3.73 21.03 -21.25
C PRO A 116 2.42 21.19 -22.06
N GLU A 117 2.45 20.77 -23.32
CA GLU A 117 1.35 20.86 -24.30
C GLU A 117 0.36 19.69 -24.21
N ALA A 118 0.79 18.54 -23.66
CA ALA A 118 -0.08 17.39 -23.44
C ALA A 118 -0.69 17.49 -22.03
N ASP A 119 -1.94 17.94 -21.95
CA ASP A 119 -2.60 18.19 -20.67
C ASP A 119 -3.88 17.36 -20.45
N PRO A 120 -3.74 16.04 -20.21
CA PRO A 120 -4.85 15.18 -19.81
C PRO A 120 -5.50 15.67 -18.51
N TRP A 121 -6.82 15.54 -18.39
CA TRP A 121 -7.59 16.03 -17.25
C TRP A 121 -7.06 15.55 -15.88
N LEU A 122 -6.53 14.31 -15.81
CA LEU A 122 -5.91 13.74 -14.60
C LEU A 122 -4.58 14.41 -14.25
N VAL A 123 -3.73 14.70 -15.24
CA VAL A 123 -2.44 15.38 -15.04
C VAL A 123 -2.68 16.82 -14.58
N ARG A 124 -3.68 17.49 -15.14
CA ARG A 124 -4.11 18.83 -14.71
C ARG A 124 -4.53 18.85 -13.24
N ARG A 125 -5.25 17.82 -12.80
CA ARG A 125 -5.67 17.65 -11.38
C ARG A 125 -4.50 17.36 -10.45
N PHE A 126 -3.53 16.56 -10.90
CA PHE A 126 -2.29 16.37 -10.14
C PHE A 126 -1.46 17.65 -10.05
N ARG A 127 -1.40 18.44 -11.13
CA ARG A 127 -0.70 19.73 -11.15
C ARG A 127 -1.34 20.74 -10.18
N SER A 128 -2.67 20.83 -10.14
CA SER A 128 -3.35 21.70 -9.16
C SER A 128 -3.09 21.23 -7.72
N TRP A 129 -3.17 19.92 -7.47
CA TRP A 129 -2.92 19.35 -6.14
C TRP A 129 -1.46 19.47 -5.66
N LEU A 130 -0.51 19.61 -6.59
CA LEU A 130 0.91 19.86 -6.28
C LEU A 130 1.22 21.35 -6.10
N ALA A 131 0.40 22.25 -6.64
CA ALA A 131 0.54 23.69 -6.48
C ALA A 131 0.00 24.18 -5.12
N ASP A 132 -0.86 23.38 -4.48
CA ASP A 132 -1.37 23.54 -3.10
C ASP A 132 -0.45 22.89 -2.05
#